data_AF-A0AAV6MUZ9-F1
#
_entry.id   AF-A0AAV6MUZ9-F1
#
_cell.length_a   1.000
_cell.length_b   1.000
_cell.length_c   1.000
_cell.angle_alpha   90.00
_cell.angle_beta   90.00
_cell.angle_gamma   90.00
#
_symmetry.space_group_name_H-M   'P 1'
#
loop_
_entity.id
_entity.type
_entity.pdbx_description
1 polymer ?
#
loop_
_entity_poly.entity_id
_entity_poly.type
_entity_poly.pdbx_seq_one_letter_code
_entity_poly.pdbx_strand_id
1 'polypeptide(L)'
;MAPETDPSGGSEEVHTDVLAEFRQACYKARDAFYACVEKESDKKPTEIASVGLLYPAECKASRAEFVKLCRASWVKHFDRKFCQNSRVQRLLDDKDSRRGPLVLPQPYTFKPTS
;
A
#
# COMPACT_ATOMS: atom_id res chain seq x y z
N MET A 1 -18.87 52.55 -10.08
CA MET A 1 -18.57 51.17 -10.52
C MET A 1 -17.17 50.84 -10.02
N ALA A 2 -17.04 49.81 -9.17
CA ALA A 2 -15.75 49.36 -8.65
C ALA A 2 -15.05 48.46 -9.69
N PRO A 3 -13.71 48.48 -9.81
CA PRO A 3 -12.99 47.53 -10.65
C PRO A 3 -12.82 46.21 -9.89
N GLU A 4 -13.48 45.16 -10.39
CA GLU A 4 -13.27 43.78 -9.97
C GLU A 4 -11.84 43.39 -10.37
N THR A 5 -11.04 42.98 -9.40
CA THR A 5 -9.69 42.44 -9.64
C THR A 5 -9.82 41.01 -10.14
N ASP A 6 -9.68 40.81 -11.45
CA ASP A 6 -9.43 39.51 -12.05
C ASP A 6 -8.17 38.86 -11.43
N PRO A 7 -8.26 37.71 -10.76
CA PRO A 7 -7.06 36.95 -10.44
C PRO A 7 -6.56 36.39 -11.77
N SER A 8 -5.54 37.04 -12.32
CA SER A 8 -4.72 36.54 -13.42
C SER A 8 -4.31 35.11 -13.10
N GLY A 9 -5.04 34.16 -13.68
CA GLY A 9 -4.71 32.75 -13.67
C GLY A 9 -3.41 32.59 -14.43
N GLY A 10 -2.31 32.53 -13.71
CA GLY A 10 -1.02 32.17 -14.26
C GLY A 10 -1.18 30.85 -14.99
N SER A 11 -1.17 30.90 -16.32
CA SER A 11 -0.93 29.75 -17.16
C SER A 11 0.50 29.30 -16.91
N GLU A 12 0.72 28.59 -15.81
CA GLU A 12 1.81 27.63 -15.70
C GLU A 12 1.62 26.68 -16.88
N GLU A 13 2.43 26.85 -17.93
CA GLU A 13 2.58 25.85 -18.98
C GLU A 13 3.05 24.58 -18.28
N VAL A 14 2.09 23.70 -17.96
CA VAL A 14 2.36 22.43 -17.32
C VAL A 14 3.18 21.61 -18.31
N HIS A 15 4.50 21.60 -18.14
CA HIS A 15 5.40 20.74 -18.91
C HIS A 15 5.10 19.27 -18.58
N THR A 16 4.19 18.68 -19.36
CA THR A 16 3.67 17.34 -19.16
C THR A 16 4.76 16.28 -19.22
N ASP A 17 5.80 16.53 -20.01
CA ASP A 17 6.93 15.62 -20.23
C ASP A 17 7.82 15.52 -18.99
N VAL A 18 8.20 16.67 -18.40
CA VAL A 18 8.97 16.72 -17.14
C VAL A 18 8.19 16.05 -16.00
N LEU A 19 6.87 16.24 -15.96
CA LEU A 19 6.01 15.56 -14.99
C LEU A 19 5.91 14.06 -15.24
N ALA A 20 5.96 13.61 -16.49
CA ALA A 20 5.96 12.19 -16.83
C ALA A 20 7.26 11.53 -16.37
N GLU A 21 8.41 12.15 -16.60
CA GLU A 21 9.72 11.68 -16.13
C GLU A 21 9.78 11.61 -14.59
N PHE A 22 9.30 12.64 -13.90
CA PHE A 22 9.20 12.64 -12.44
C PHE A 22 8.29 11.52 -11.91
N ARG A 23 7.16 11.26 -12.57
CA ARG A 23 6.27 10.15 -12.21
C ARG A 23 6.96 8.80 -12.41
N GLN A 24 7.68 8.61 -13.51
CA GLN A 24 8.45 7.39 -13.77
C GLN A 24 9.54 7.18 -12.71
N ALA A 25 10.28 8.24 -12.36
CA ALA A 25 11.30 8.19 -11.31
C ALA A 25 10.67 7.80 -9.95
N CYS A 26 9.53 8.40 -9.61
CA CYS A 26 8.77 8.05 -8.41
C CYS A 26 8.35 6.57 -8.39
N TYR A 27 7.83 6.03 -9.50
CA TYR A 27 7.45 4.62 -9.59
C TYR A 27 8.64 3.68 -9.47
N LYS A 28 9.77 4.01 -10.08
CA LYS A 28 10.99 3.20 -9.99
C LYS A 28 11.50 3.12 -8.54
N ALA A 29 11.50 4.24 -7.82
CA ALA A 29 11.90 4.29 -6.41
C ALA A 29 10.90 3.54 -5.51
N ARG A 30 9.60 3.68 -5.79
CA ARG A 30 8.53 2.94 -5.12
C ARG A 30 8.74 1.42 -5.24
N ASP A 31 8.97 0.94 -6.46
CA ASP A 31 9.08 -0.49 -6.74
C ASP A 31 10.36 -1.07 -6.13
N ALA A 32 11.46 -0.31 -6.13
CA ALA A 32 12.69 -0.69 -5.42
C ALA A 32 12.47 -0.82 -3.90
N PHE A 33 11.71 0.09 -3.30
CA PHE A 33 11.37 0.01 -1.87
C PHE A 33 10.52 -1.22 -1.57
N TYR A 34 9.41 -1.45 -2.28
CA TYR A 34 8.55 -2.60 -2.01
C TYR A 34 9.20 -3.94 -2.34
N ALA A 35 10.04 -4.01 -3.37
CA ALA A 35 10.82 -5.21 -3.65
C ALA A 35 11.80 -5.56 -2.52
N CYS A 36 12.35 -4.56 -1.83
CA CYS A 36 13.15 -4.76 -0.62
C CYS A 36 12.27 -5.27 0.54
N VAL A 37 11.10 -4.66 0.74
CA VAL A 37 10.16 -5.05 1.80
C VAL A 37 9.65 -6.48 1.62
N GLU A 38 9.34 -6.92 0.41
CA GLU A 38 8.87 -8.28 0.14
C GLU A 38 9.97 -9.32 0.41
N LYS A 39 11.21 -9.07 -0.06
CA LYS A 39 12.36 -9.96 0.16
C LYS A 39 12.70 -10.14 1.64
N GLU A 40 12.49 -9.08 2.41
CA GLU A 40 12.90 -9.01 3.80
C GLU A 40 11.69 -9.17 4.75
N SER A 41 10.54 -9.58 4.22
CA SER A 41 9.30 -9.77 4.98
C SER A 41 9.38 -10.88 6.03
N ASP A 42 10.34 -11.81 5.89
CA ASP A 42 10.66 -12.85 6.87
C ASP A 42 11.45 -12.33 8.09
N LYS A 43 12.06 -11.15 8.00
CA LYS A 43 12.86 -10.56 9.08
C LYS A 43 11.99 -9.65 9.95
N LYS A 44 12.31 -9.59 11.25
CA LYS A 44 11.56 -8.80 12.24
C LYS A 44 11.40 -7.35 11.77
N PRO A 45 10.16 -6.89 11.53
CA PRO A 45 9.95 -5.53 11.10
C PRO A 45 10.35 -4.58 12.23
N THR A 46 11.31 -3.71 11.95
CA THR A 46 11.98 -2.88 12.96
C THR A 46 11.50 -1.43 12.91
N GLU A 47 10.94 -1.00 11.78
CA GLU A 47 10.61 0.41 11.54
C GLU A 47 9.16 0.56 11.05
N ILE A 48 8.53 1.68 11.43
CA ILE A 48 7.15 2.02 11.07
C ILE A 48 7.18 3.13 10.02
N ALA A 49 6.64 2.85 8.83
CA ALA A 49 6.39 3.81 7.77
C ALA A 49 5.05 4.52 7.98
N SER A 50 4.57 5.24 6.96
CA SER A 50 3.26 5.88 7.05
C SER A 50 2.13 4.84 7.03
N VAL A 51 1.07 5.09 7.81
CA VAL A 51 -0.13 4.23 7.86
C VAL A 51 0.16 2.82 8.43
N GLY A 52 1.19 2.68 9.28
CA GLY A 52 1.47 1.43 9.98
C GLY A 52 2.14 0.35 9.13
N LEU A 53 2.68 0.72 7.95
CA LEU A 53 3.51 -0.19 7.17
C LEU A 53 4.80 -0.50 7.94
N LEU A 54 4.99 -1.76 8.29
CA LEU A 54 6.17 -2.22 9.01
C LEU A 54 7.23 -2.69 8.00
N TYR A 55 8.45 -2.17 8.08
CA TYR A 55 9.54 -2.53 7.16
C TYR A 55 10.88 -2.74 7.89
N PRO A 56 11.83 -3.48 7.29
CA PRO A 56 13.13 -3.74 7.90
C PRO A 56 14.09 -2.54 7.74
N ALA A 57 15.04 -2.40 8.66
CA ALA A 57 15.99 -1.27 8.68
C ALA A 57 16.83 -1.16 7.39
N GLU A 58 17.11 -2.28 6.73
CA GLU A 58 17.82 -2.34 5.44
C GLU A 58 17.10 -1.54 4.34
N CYS A 59 15.77 -1.48 4.36
CA CYS A 59 14.98 -0.75 3.35
C CYS A 59 14.78 0.74 3.72
N LYS A 60 15.44 1.25 4.76
CA LYS A 60 15.34 2.66 5.17
C LYS A 60 15.98 3.61 4.16
N ALA A 61 17.06 3.18 3.49
CA ALA A 61 17.71 3.96 2.44
C ALA A 61 16.78 4.15 1.23
N SER A 62 16.19 3.07 0.72
CA SER A 62 15.22 3.13 -0.39
C SER A 62 13.95 3.89 -0.01
N ARG A 63 13.54 3.84 1.27
CA ARG A 63 12.44 4.66 1.79
C ARG A 63 12.74 6.15 1.72
N ALA A 64 13.95 6.57 2.07
CA ALA A 64 14.34 7.98 2.00
C ALA A 64 14.34 8.49 0.56
N GLU A 65 14.79 7.69 -0.40
CA GLU A 65 14.73 8.01 -1.84
C GLU A 65 13.28 8.09 -2.35
N PHE A 66 12.44 7.13 -1.96
CA PHE A 66 11.02 7.12 -2.32
C PHE A 66 10.29 8.38 -1.81
N VAL A 67 10.55 8.82 -0.57
CA VAL A 67 9.96 10.05 -0.01
C VAL A 67 10.51 11.32 -0.66
N LYS A 68 11.77 11.30 -1.14
CA LYS A 68 12.36 12.44 -1.85
C LYS A 68 11.81 12.60 -3.26
N LEU A 69 11.61 11.49 -3.98
CA LEU A 69 11.19 11.48 -5.39
C LEU A 69 9.67 11.57 -5.57
N CYS A 70 8.90 11.06 -4.60
CA CYS A 70 7.44 11.06 -4.67
C CYS A 70 6.82 12.13 -3.78
N ARG A 71 5.70 12.71 -4.25
CA ARG A 71 4.82 13.54 -3.42
C ARG A 71 4.34 12.76 -2.19
N ALA A 72 4.30 13.43 -1.04
CA ALA A 72 3.87 12.81 0.22
C ALA A 72 2.45 12.21 0.17
N SER A 73 1.53 12.79 -0.62
CA SER A 73 0.19 12.22 -0.84
C SER A 73 0.23 10.87 -1.57
N TRP A 74 1.15 10.72 -2.53
CA TRP A 74 1.37 9.48 -3.26
C TRP A 74 2.01 8.42 -2.37
N VAL A 75 3.00 8.80 -1.55
CA VAL A 75 3.62 7.89 -0.56
C VAL A 75 2.56 7.30 0.37
N LYS A 76 1.69 8.13 0.95
CA LYS A 76 0.58 7.68 1.81
C LYS A 76 -0.40 6.75 1.07
N HIS A 77 -0.72 7.06 -0.19
CA HIS A 77 -1.61 6.25 -1.00
C HIS A 77 -1.00 4.86 -1.27
N PHE A 78 0.27 4.82 -1.67
CA PHE A 78 0.97 3.57 -1.96
C PHE A 78 1.17 2.73 -0.71
N ASP A 79 1.58 3.33 0.41
CA ASP A 79 1.73 2.61 1.68
C ASP A 79 0.40 1.93 2.09
N ARG A 80 -0.73 2.67 1.96
CA ARG A 80 -2.07 2.11 2.23
C ARG A 80 -2.41 0.97 1.28
N LYS A 81 -2.15 1.12 -0.03
CA LYS A 81 -2.39 0.09 -1.04
C LYS A 81 -1.56 -1.17 -0.76
N PHE A 82 -0.28 -1.02 -0.41
CA PHE A 82 0.60 -2.15 -0.12
C PHE A 82 0.17 -2.89 1.15
N CYS A 83 -0.16 -2.18 2.23
CA CYS A 83 -0.75 -2.80 3.43
C CYS A 83 -2.04 -3.57 3.13
N GLN A 84 -2.92 -3.00 2.30
CA GLN A 84 -4.15 -3.67 1.88
C GLN A 84 -3.84 -4.93 1.07
N ASN A 85 -2.90 -4.85 0.12
CA ASN A 85 -2.53 -5.98 -0.72
C ASN A 85 -1.85 -7.10 0.09
N SER A 86 -0.89 -6.78 0.95
CA SER A 86 -0.24 -7.74 1.84
C SER A 86 -1.25 -8.44 2.76
N ARG A 87 -2.26 -7.70 3.26
CA ARG A 87 -3.36 -8.29 4.03
C ARG A 87 -4.21 -9.25 3.21
N VAL A 88 -4.55 -8.89 1.97
CA VAL A 88 -5.30 -9.76 1.07
C VAL A 88 -4.47 -11.01 0.72
N GLN A 89 -3.19 -10.86 0.42
CA GLN A 89 -2.30 -11.97 0.09
C GLN A 89 -2.22 -12.97 1.25
N ARG A 90 -2.04 -12.49 2.49
CA ARG A 90 -2.04 -13.36 3.69
C ARG A 90 -3.36 -14.09 3.87
N LEU A 91 -4.49 -13.42 3.64
CA LEU A 91 -5.81 -14.06 3.73
C LEU A 91 -6.01 -15.16 2.68
N LEU A 92 -5.47 -14.97 1.47
CA LEU A 92 -5.51 -15.99 0.43
C LEU A 92 -4.60 -17.17 0.75
N ASP A 93 -3.42 -16.92 1.32
CA ASP A 93 -2.48 -17.95 1.76
C ASP A 93 -3.05 -18.80 2.94
N ASP A 94 -3.69 -18.15 3.91
CA ASP A 94 -4.44 -18.79 5.00
C ASP A 94 -5.62 -19.65 4.49
N LYS A 95 -6.22 -19.31 3.33
CA LYS A 95 -7.33 -20.07 2.75
C LYS A 95 -6.90 -21.42 2.17
N ASP A 96 -5.62 -21.64 1.90
CA ASP A 96 -5.11 -22.97 1.52
C ASP A 96 -4.78 -23.81 2.74
N SER A 97 -4.19 -23.20 3.78
CA SER A 97 -3.81 -23.91 5.03
C SER A 97 -4.99 -24.34 5.92
N ARG A 98 -6.17 -23.72 5.79
CA ARG A 98 -7.33 -23.96 6.68
C ARG A 98 -8.49 -24.74 6.04
N ARG A 99 -8.32 -25.34 4.86
CA ARG A 99 -9.33 -26.27 4.31
C ARG A 99 -9.25 -27.63 5.00
N GLY A 100 -9.46 -27.65 6.31
CA GLY A 100 -9.99 -28.84 6.96
C GLY A 100 -11.39 -29.14 6.38
N PRO A 101 -11.84 -30.41 6.37
CA PRO A 101 -13.17 -30.74 5.87
C PRO A 101 -14.20 -29.88 6.59
N LEU A 102 -15.04 -29.17 5.84
CA LEU A 102 -16.23 -28.52 6.39
C LEU A 102 -17.18 -29.63 6.86
N VAL A 103 -16.92 -30.16 8.05
CA VAL A 103 -17.84 -31.06 8.73
C VAL A 103 -18.99 -30.18 9.19
N LEU A 104 -20.02 -30.10 8.36
CA LEU A 104 -21.31 -29.57 8.75
C LEU A 104 -21.73 -30.33 10.02
N PRO A 105 -22.08 -29.66 11.13
CA PRO A 105 -22.57 -30.37 12.31
C PRO A 105 -23.78 -31.19 11.89
N GLN A 106 -23.67 -32.52 12.02
CA GLN A 106 -24.74 -33.45 11.72
C GLN A 106 -26.00 -33.01 12.46
N PRO A 107 -27.17 -32.90 11.79
CA PRO A 107 -28.39 -32.50 12.45
C PRO A 107 -28.73 -33.55 13.52
N TYR A 108 -28.60 -33.13 14.78
CA TYR A 108 -28.94 -33.92 15.95
C TYR A 108 -30.35 -34.48 15.80
N THR A 109 -30.43 -35.82 15.70
CA THR A 109 -31.68 -36.56 15.69
C THR A 109 -32.37 -36.38 17.04
N PHE A 110 -33.30 -35.42 17.10
CA PHE A 110 -34.25 -35.33 18.20
C PHE A 110 -35.01 -36.65 18.31
N LYS A 111 -34.68 -37.45 19.31
CA LYS A 111 -35.49 -38.61 19.71
C LYS A 111 -36.70 -38.11 20.49
N PRO A 112 -37.94 -38.43 20.08
CA PRO A 112 -39.10 -38.14 20.91
C PRO A 112 -39.13 -39.09 22.11
N THR A 113 -39.29 -38.54 23.31
CA THR A 113 -39.57 -39.32 24.52
C THR A 113 -41.05 -39.71 24.53
N SER A 114 -41.30 -41.01 24.74
CA SER A 114 -42.62 -41.62 24.87
C SER A 114 -43.34 -41.19 26.15
#